data_AF-A0A7J6XP06-F1
#
_entry.id   AF-A0A7J6XP06-F1
#
_cell.length_a   1.000
_cell.length_b   1.000
_cell.length_c   1.000
_cell.angle_alpha   90.00
_cell.angle_beta   90.00
_cell.angle_gamma   90.00
#
_symmetry.space_group_name_H-M   'P 1'
#
loop_
_entity.id
_entity.type
_entity.pdbx_description
1 polymer ?
#
loop_
_entity_poly.entity_id
_entity_poly.type
_entity_poly.pdbx_seq_one_letter_code
_entity_poly.pdbx_strand_id
1 'polypeptide(L)'
;MIVVSFRGTRDINNWINNLDYIRVAYIQDGCVGCLVHTGFDCELKSLWAEMWGYLQELVAEKGIEGILITGHSLGGAMATIAAANLMSQNSLFPSAVKVLLYMFGQPRVGNEAFANWLLASFCRGGHELYRVTHKRDVVPHLPPMFVGYLHVPHEVWYDNDGDTVHKNCTDIFGTPCSALTANEDPNCSGSIYPTSIEDHLKYLGVCTACSCDPGEAISDEELRLPPELERIVAMDYIYQQSRHMRRFPSSPRFTKSLEARRRK
;
A
#
# COMPACT_ATOMS: atom_id res chain seq x y z
N MET A 1 12.42 -20.17 7.59
CA MET A 1 11.74 -19.06 6.87
C MET A 1 12.58 -18.56 5.70
N ILE A 2 11.99 -18.34 4.53
CA ILE A 2 12.63 -17.70 3.36
C ILE A 2 12.21 -16.22 3.30
N VAL A 3 13.13 -15.32 2.95
CA VAL A 3 12.85 -13.89 2.80
C VAL A 3 13.10 -13.47 1.35
N VAL A 4 12.10 -12.84 0.73
CA VAL A 4 12.16 -12.23 -0.60
C VAL A 4 12.04 -10.72 -0.43
N SER A 5 13.08 -9.97 -0.81
CA SER A 5 13.11 -8.52 -0.64
C SER A 5 13.32 -7.83 -1.98
N PHE A 6 12.50 -6.81 -2.25
CA PHE A 6 12.64 -5.96 -3.42
C PHE A 6 13.13 -4.57 -3.01
N ARG A 7 14.13 -4.05 -3.73
CA ARG A 7 14.64 -2.70 -3.50
C ARG A 7 13.72 -1.68 -4.16
N GLY A 8 13.56 -0.52 -3.54
CA GLY A 8 12.98 0.67 -4.16
C GLY A 8 13.89 1.36 -5.17
N THR A 9 13.40 2.48 -5.69
CA THR A 9 14.13 3.35 -6.63
C THR A 9 15.33 4.02 -5.96
N ARG A 10 16.42 4.22 -6.70
CA ARG A 10 17.57 5.03 -6.22
C ARG A 10 17.27 6.52 -6.20
N ASP A 11 16.48 6.98 -7.16
CA ASP A 11 16.07 8.37 -7.31
C ASP A 11 14.56 8.44 -7.18
N ILE A 12 14.10 8.66 -5.94
CA ILE A 12 12.68 8.72 -5.62
C ILE A 12 12.04 9.96 -6.25
N ASN A 13 12.76 11.08 -6.33
CA ASN A 13 12.24 12.32 -6.91
C ASN A 13 11.93 12.14 -8.39
N ASN A 14 12.88 11.56 -9.13
CA ASN A 14 12.66 11.24 -10.54
C ASN A 14 11.53 10.24 -10.72
N TRP A 15 11.39 9.25 -9.84
CA TRP A 15 10.28 8.30 -9.89
C TRP A 15 8.93 9.00 -9.70
N ILE A 16 8.79 9.82 -8.65
CA ILE A 16 7.55 10.52 -8.36
C ILE A 16 7.18 11.46 -9.53
N ASN A 17 8.17 12.16 -10.10
CA ASN A 17 7.96 13.10 -11.20
C ASN A 17 7.52 12.44 -12.51
N ASN A 18 7.94 11.19 -12.76
CA ASN A 18 7.61 10.44 -13.96
C ASN A 18 6.52 9.39 -13.75
N LEU A 19 5.90 9.35 -12.56
CA LEU A 19 4.89 8.36 -12.25
C LEU A 19 3.67 8.57 -13.16
N ASP A 20 3.46 7.63 -14.08
CA ASP A 20 2.21 7.52 -14.82
C ASP A 20 1.16 6.77 -14.00
N TYR A 21 -0.09 6.77 -14.46
CA TYR A 21 -1.20 6.07 -13.79
C TYR A 21 -1.76 4.92 -14.65
N ILE A 22 -0.99 4.48 -15.65
CA ILE A 22 -1.42 3.51 -16.64
C ILE A 22 -1.53 2.14 -15.96
N ARG A 23 -2.66 1.49 -16.19
CA ARG A 23 -2.94 0.16 -15.67
C ARG A 23 -2.95 -0.86 -16.80
N VAL A 24 -2.52 -2.07 -16.47
CA VAL A 24 -2.61 -3.26 -17.30
C VAL A 24 -3.50 -4.29 -16.62
N ALA A 25 -4.14 -5.16 -17.41
CA ALA A 25 -4.93 -6.26 -16.90
C ALA A 25 -4.04 -7.25 -16.13
N TYR A 26 -4.42 -7.55 -14.89
CA TYR A 26 -3.80 -8.61 -14.09
C TYR A 26 -4.62 -9.88 -14.24
N ILE A 27 -4.17 -10.76 -15.13
CA ILE A 27 -4.89 -11.97 -15.52
C ILE A 27 -4.41 -13.14 -14.67
N GLN A 28 -5.19 -13.49 -13.64
CA GLN A 28 -4.99 -14.66 -12.79
C GLN A 28 -6.34 -15.28 -12.44
N ASP A 29 -6.32 -16.57 -12.07
CA ASP A 29 -7.53 -17.29 -11.68
C ASP A 29 -8.25 -16.59 -10.50
N GLY A 30 -9.54 -16.33 -10.69
CA GLY A 30 -10.39 -15.66 -9.70
C GLY A 30 -10.24 -14.13 -9.64
N CYS A 31 -9.29 -13.51 -10.35
CA CYS A 31 -9.07 -12.06 -10.32
C CYS A 31 -9.86 -11.33 -11.44
N VAL A 32 -11.19 -11.28 -11.32
CA VAL A 32 -12.05 -10.68 -12.36
C VAL A 32 -11.98 -9.15 -12.29
N GLY A 33 -11.62 -8.51 -13.42
CA GLY A 33 -11.53 -7.05 -13.52
C GLY A 33 -10.32 -6.43 -12.81
N CYS A 34 -9.35 -7.26 -12.41
CA CYS A 34 -8.14 -6.80 -11.75
C CYS A 34 -7.23 -6.02 -12.70
N LEU A 35 -6.80 -4.87 -12.22
CA LEU A 35 -5.87 -3.99 -12.91
C LEU A 35 -4.73 -3.63 -11.97
N VAL A 36 -3.49 -3.67 -12.46
CA VAL A 36 -2.29 -3.26 -11.74
C VAL A 36 -1.53 -2.20 -12.53
N HIS A 37 -0.71 -1.40 -11.86
CA HIS A 37 0.13 -0.41 -12.51
C HIS A 37 1.10 -1.08 -13.50
N THR A 38 1.16 -0.57 -14.73
CA THR A 38 1.96 -1.16 -15.82
C THR A 38 3.45 -1.21 -15.49
N GLY A 39 4.03 -0.12 -14.98
CA GLY A 39 5.44 -0.06 -14.59
C GLY A 39 5.84 -1.14 -13.58
N PHE A 40 5.11 -1.25 -12.46
CA PHE A 40 5.40 -2.22 -11.40
C PHE A 40 5.28 -3.67 -11.89
N ASP A 41 4.27 -3.95 -12.72
CA ASP A 41 4.09 -5.27 -13.34
C ASP A 41 5.23 -5.62 -14.31
N CYS A 42 5.65 -4.67 -15.16
CA CYS A 42 6.79 -4.85 -16.06
C CYS A 42 8.11 -5.10 -15.31
N GLU A 43 8.39 -4.33 -14.27
CA GLU A 43 9.60 -4.49 -13.46
C GLU A 43 9.64 -5.87 -12.79
N LEU A 44 8.56 -6.29 -12.14
CA LEU A 44 8.52 -7.62 -11.53
C LEU A 44 8.64 -8.73 -12.58
N LYS A 45 7.91 -8.63 -13.71
CA LYS A 45 7.96 -9.64 -14.78
C LYS A 45 9.37 -9.87 -15.30
N SER A 46 10.21 -8.83 -15.34
CA SER A 46 11.60 -8.94 -15.78
C SER A 46 12.47 -9.80 -14.86
N LEU A 47 12.09 -9.93 -13.58
CA LEU A 47 12.82 -10.69 -12.56
C LEU A 47 12.12 -12.00 -12.18
N TRP A 48 10.82 -12.13 -12.46
CA TRP A 48 9.97 -13.17 -11.90
C TRP A 48 10.46 -14.58 -12.24
N ALA A 49 10.82 -14.85 -13.49
CA ALA A 49 11.19 -16.19 -13.93
C ALA A 49 12.45 -16.71 -13.19
N GLU A 50 13.46 -15.86 -13.05
CA GLU A 50 14.71 -16.21 -12.37
C GLU A 50 14.48 -16.36 -10.86
N MET A 51 13.82 -15.38 -10.23
CA MET A 51 13.48 -15.43 -8.80
C MET A 51 12.63 -16.65 -8.45
N TRP A 52 11.68 -17.01 -9.31
CA TRP A 52 10.83 -18.18 -9.13
C TRP A 52 11.63 -19.47 -9.13
N GLY A 53 12.59 -19.61 -10.05
CA GLY A 53 13.51 -20.75 -10.09
C GLY A 53 14.29 -20.90 -8.78
N TYR A 54 14.93 -19.83 -8.30
CA TYR A 54 15.65 -19.85 -7.03
C TYR A 54 14.75 -20.16 -5.83
N LEU A 55 13.52 -19.64 -5.82
CA LEU A 55 12.58 -19.93 -4.74
C LEU A 55 12.22 -21.42 -4.71
N GLN A 56 11.99 -22.04 -5.87
CA GLN A 56 11.73 -23.48 -5.98
C GLN A 56 12.92 -24.32 -5.51
N GLU A 57 14.15 -23.94 -5.88
CA GLU A 57 15.37 -24.62 -5.43
C GLU A 57 15.54 -24.54 -3.91
N LEU A 58 15.38 -23.35 -3.32
CA LEU A 58 15.51 -23.15 -1.87
C LEU A 58 14.47 -23.95 -1.09
N VAL A 59 13.23 -23.99 -1.59
CA VAL A 59 12.15 -24.79 -1.00
C VAL A 59 12.48 -26.28 -1.04
N ALA A 60 13.01 -26.76 -2.17
CA ALA A 60 13.38 -28.17 -2.34
C ALA A 60 14.56 -28.59 -1.47
N GLU A 61 15.57 -27.72 -1.30
CA GLU A 61 16.79 -28.04 -0.54
C GLU A 61 16.57 -28.00 0.97
N LYS A 62 15.90 -26.97 1.47
CA LYS A 62 15.87 -26.66 2.92
C LYS A 62 14.53 -26.95 3.57
N GLY A 63 13.50 -27.25 2.78
CA GLY A 63 12.11 -27.18 3.23
C GLY A 63 11.69 -25.74 3.53
N ILE A 64 10.40 -25.56 3.83
CA ILE A 64 9.87 -24.23 4.08
C ILE A 64 8.82 -24.21 5.19
N GLU A 65 9.05 -23.34 6.17
CA GLU A 65 8.11 -23.04 7.26
C GLU A 65 7.23 -21.82 6.95
N GLY A 66 7.72 -20.92 6.09
CA GLY A 66 7.04 -19.68 5.72
C GLY A 66 7.88 -18.83 4.78
N ILE A 67 7.20 -17.92 4.08
CA ILE A 67 7.78 -16.92 3.18
C ILE A 67 7.45 -15.54 3.72
N LEU A 68 8.49 -14.72 3.93
CA LEU A 68 8.35 -13.29 4.13
C LEU A 68 8.68 -12.57 2.82
N ILE A 69 7.74 -11.79 2.28
CA ILE A 69 7.96 -10.91 1.14
C ILE A 69 7.96 -9.48 1.66
N THR A 70 8.94 -8.70 1.25
CA THR A 70 9.05 -7.32 1.69
C THR A 70 9.64 -6.38 0.64
N GLY A 71 9.44 -5.09 0.85
CA GLY A 71 10.04 -4.05 0.05
C GLY A 71 9.64 -2.67 0.56
N HIS A 72 10.51 -1.70 0.27
CA HIS A 72 10.26 -0.28 0.51
C HIS A 72 9.97 0.43 -0.81
N SER A 73 9.07 1.43 -0.79
CA SER A 73 8.76 2.26 -1.96
C SER A 73 8.26 1.42 -3.15
N LEU A 74 8.82 1.63 -4.34
CA LEU A 74 8.65 0.79 -5.53
C LEU A 74 8.86 -0.70 -5.26
N GLY A 75 9.81 -1.06 -4.40
CA GLY A 75 10.03 -2.45 -3.98
C GLY A 75 8.82 -3.02 -3.21
N GLY A 76 8.11 -2.19 -2.46
CA GLY A 76 6.85 -2.57 -1.83
C GLY A 76 5.78 -2.89 -2.88
N ALA A 77 5.71 -2.12 -3.97
CA ALA A 77 4.79 -2.42 -5.07
C ALA A 77 5.11 -3.75 -5.77
N MET A 78 6.38 -4.01 -6.03
CA MET A 78 6.85 -5.29 -6.57
C MET A 78 6.55 -6.45 -5.61
N ALA A 79 6.75 -6.25 -4.31
CA ALA A 79 6.42 -7.23 -3.27
C ALA A 79 4.92 -7.60 -3.28
N THR A 80 4.02 -6.63 -3.46
CA THR A 80 2.58 -6.87 -3.58
C THR A 80 2.23 -7.73 -4.78
N ILE A 81 2.78 -7.44 -5.96
CA ILE A 81 2.51 -8.23 -7.16
C ILE A 81 3.17 -9.61 -7.05
N ALA A 82 4.34 -9.71 -6.43
CA ALA A 82 5.01 -10.98 -6.17
C ALA A 82 4.16 -11.87 -5.25
N ALA A 83 3.64 -11.31 -4.15
CA ALA A 83 2.69 -11.99 -3.28
C ALA A 83 1.44 -12.44 -4.02
N ALA A 84 0.87 -11.58 -4.88
CA ALA A 84 -0.28 -11.91 -5.71
C ALA A 84 0.00 -13.12 -6.64
N ASN A 85 1.17 -13.17 -7.27
CA ASN A 85 1.58 -14.30 -8.10
C ASN A 85 1.74 -15.59 -7.27
N LEU A 86 2.25 -15.51 -6.05
CA LEU A 86 2.31 -16.68 -5.15
C LEU A 86 0.91 -17.19 -4.80
N MET A 87 -0.03 -16.28 -4.53
CA MET A 87 -1.41 -16.63 -4.20
C MET A 87 -2.16 -17.28 -5.37
N SER A 88 -1.85 -16.90 -6.62
CA SER A 88 -2.44 -17.54 -7.79
C SER A 88 -1.83 -18.91 -8.10
N GLN A 89 -0.58 -19.15 -7.70
CA GLN A 89 0.18 -20.37 -7.97
C GLN A 89 0.08 -21.42 -6.83
N ASN A 90 -1.08 -21.50 -6.19
CA ASN A 90 -1.38 -22.24 -4.96
C ASN A 90 -1.04 -23.75 -4.97
N SER A 91 -0.63 -24.31 -6.11
CA SER A 91 -0.28 -25.72 -6.29
C SER A 91 1.15 -26.09 -5.86
N LEU A 92 2.06 -25.10 -5.69
CA LEU A 92 3.48 -25.38 -5.48
C LEU A 92 3.95 -25.26 -4.02
N PHE A 93 3.17 -24.63 -3.15
CA PHE A 93 3.46 -24.58 -1.72
C PHE A 93 2.52 -25.50 -0.95
N PRO A 94 3.03 -26.33 -0.03
CA PRO A 94 2.18 -27.05 0.90
C PRO A 94 1.19 -26.09 1.56
N SER A 95 -0.05 -26.50 1.75
CA SER A 95 -1.11 -25.67 2.36
C SER A 95 -0.77 -25.16 3.77
N ALA A 96 0.30 -25.68 4.38
CA ALA A 96 0.84 -25.29 5.67
C ALA A 96 1.83 -24.10 5.63
N VAL A 97 2.26 -23.63 4.45
CA VAL A 97 3.25 -22.55 4.34
C VAL A 97 2.58 -21.21 4.59
N LYS A 98 2.99 -20.52 5.66
CA LYS A 98 2.53 -19.15 5.96
C LYS A 98 3.25 -18.15 5.05
N VAL A 99 2.49 -17.31 4.34
CA VAL A 99 3.01 -16.13 3.66
C VAL A 99 2.77 -14.88 4.52
N LEU A 100 3.83 -14.09 4.66
CA LEU A 100 3.84 -12.79 5.31
C LEU A 100 4.26 -11.75 4.27
N LEU A 101 3.47 -10.68 4.12
CA LEU A 101 3.81 -9.56 3.25
C LEU A 101 3.95 -8.28 4.09
N TYR A 102 5.14 -7.69 4.12
CA TYR A 102 5.41 -6.45 4.84
C TYR A 102 5.92 -5.38 3.88
N MET A 103 5.20 -4.29 3.74
CA MET A 103 5.51 -3.23 2.78
C MET A 103 5.74 -1.92 3.51
N PHE A 104 6.74 -1.14 3.12
CA PHE A 104 7.08 0.13 3.74
C PHE A 104 6.97 1.26 2.71
N GLY A 105 6.11 2.24 2.95
CA GLY A 105 5.95 3.36 2.01
C GLY A 105 5.52 2.93 0.60
N GLN A 106 4.77 1.84 0.49
CA GLN A 106 4.36 1.29 -0.80
C GLN A 106 3.31 2.20 -1.48
N PRO A 107 3.46 2.52 -2.78
CA PRO A 107 2.45 3.24 -3.55
C PRO A 107 1.26 2.33 -3.87
N ARG A 108 0.09 2.87 -4.22
CA ARG A 108 -1.07 2.06 -4.63
C ARG A 108 -0.72 1.22 -5.86
N VAL A 109 -0.96 -0.09 -5.78
CA VAL A 109 -0.49 -1.04 -6.82
C VAL A 109 -1.54 -1.31 -7.89
N GLY A 110 -2.82 -1.34 -7.52
CA GLY A 110 -3.88 -1.75 -8.43
C GLY A 110 -5.23 -1.14 -8.10
N ASN A 111 -6.26 -1.60 -8.79
CA ASN A 111 -7.63 -1.17 -8.56
C ASN A 111 -8.29 -1.92 -7.39
N GLU A 112 -9.51 -1.51 -7.06
CA GLU A 112 -10.33 -2.15 -6.00
C GLU A 112 -10.53 -3.65 -6.22
N ALA A 113 -10.72 -4.09 -7.47
CA ALA A 113 -10.86 -5.53 -7.78
C ALA A 113 -9.60 -6.32 -7.41
N PHE A 114 -8.41 -5.80 -7.75
CA PHE A 114 -7.13 -6.39 -7.37
C PHE A 114 -6.95 -6.42 -5.85
N ALA A 115 -7.22 -5.30 -5.16
CA ALA A 115 -7.08 -5.21 -3.71
C ALA A 115 -7.99 -6.19 -2.96
N ASN A 116 -9.26 -6.28 -3.37
CA ASN A 116 -10.24 -7.20 -2.78
C ASN A 116 -9.88 -8.66 -3.05
N TRP A 117 -9.45 -8.99 -4.27
CA TRP A 117 -9.04 -10.35 -4.62
C TRP A 117 -7.82 -10.79 -3.79
N LEU A 118 -6.78 -9.95 -3.67
CA LEU A 118 -5.58 -10.30 -2.92
C LEU A 118 -5.89 -10.49 -1.44
N LEU A 119 -6.67 -9.59 -0.85
CA LEU A 119 -7.15 -9.68 0.53
C LEU A 119 -7.90 -11.00 0.78
N ALA A 120 -8.84 -11.35 -0.10
CA ALA A 120 -9.61 -12.58 0.02
C ALA A 120 -8.71 -13.83 -0.10
N SER A 121 -7.71 -13.80 -0.98
CA SER A 121 -6.72 -14.88 -1.13
C SER A 121 -5.86 -15.06 0.12
N PHE A 122 -5.35 -13.97 0.68
CA PHE A 122 -4.59 -14.00 1.94
C PHE A 122 -5.42 -14.53 3.10
N CYS A 123 -6.67 -14.05 3.25
CA CYS A 123 -7.58 -14.52 4.29
C CYS A 123 -7.86 -16.03 4.20
N ARG A 124 -8.15 -16.55 2.99
CA ARG A 124 -8.43 -17.98 2.78
C ARG A 124 -7.23 -18.87 3.11
N GLY A 125 -6.02 -18.44 2.76
CA GLY A 125 -4.79 -19.17 3.06
C GLY A 125 -4.27 -18.98 4.49
N GLY A 126 -4.97 -18.18 5.32
CA GLY A 126 -4.49 -17.82 6.64
C GLY A 126 -3.14 -17.11 6.59
N HIS A 127 -2.90 -16.30 5.56
CA HIS A 127 -1.72 -15.47 5.37
C HIS A 127 -1.92 -14.07 5.95
N GLU A 128 -0.85 -13.29 6.08
CA GLU A 128 -0.92 -11.93 6.64
C GLU A 128 -0.23 -10.92 5.73
N LEU A 129 -0.81 -9.73 5.64
CA LEU A 129 -0.18 -8.61 4.94
C LEU A 129 -0.36 -7.29 5.69
N TYR A 130 0.73 -6.53 5.78
CA TYR A 130 0.81 -5.27 6.50
C TYR A 130 1.49 -4.21 5.64
N ARG A 131 0.87 -3.04 5.58
CA ARG A 131 1.38 -1.85 4.88
C ARG A 131 1.78 -0.82 5.94
N VAL A 132 3.07 -0.69 6.17
CA VAL A 132 3.62 0.30 7.09
C VAL A 132 3.72 1.65 6.38
N THR A 133 3.11 2.67 6.97
CA THR A 133 3.19 4.07 6.54
C THR A 133 3.83 4.92 7.64
N HIS A 134 4.62 5.91 7.24
CA HIS A 134 5.36 6.76 8.18
C HIS A 134 4.99 8.23 7.98
N LYS A 135 4.57 8.88 9.08
CA LYS A 135 4.19 10.27 9.19
C LYS A 135 3.38 10.75 7.98
N ARG A 136 3.99 11.60 7.15
CA ARG A 136 3.38 12.29 6.02
C ARG A 136 4.00 11.83 4.70
N ASP A 137 4.56 10.64 4.65
CA ASP A 137 5.15 10.06 3.44
C ASP A 137 4.20 10.21 2.25
N VAL A 138 4.66 10.87 1.19
CA VAL A 138 3.88 11.11 -0.02
C VAL A 138 3.60 9.86 -0.85
N VAL A 139 4.47 8.85 -0.83
CA VAL A 139 4.42 7.72 -1.77
C VAL A 139 3.17 6.86 -1.60
N PRO A 140 2.70 6.53 -0.38
CA PRO A 140 1.41 5.88 -0.17
C PRO A 140 0.20 6.64 -0.72
N HIS A 141 0.31 7.93 -1.04
CA HIS A 141 -0.79 8.71 -1.62
C HIS A 141 -0.82 8.69 -3.15
N LEU A 142 0.07 7.91 -3.78
CA LEU A 142 0.22 7.81 -5.22
C LEU A 142 0.19 6.35 -5.70
N PRO A 143 -0.26 6.08 -6.93
CA PRO A 143 -1.17 6.90 -7.73
C PRO A 143 -2.44 7.29 -6.97
N PRO A 144 -3.14 8.36 -7.37
CA PRO A 144 -4.33 8.82 -6.65
C PRO A 144 -5.48 7.80 -6.64
N MET A 145 -6.24 7.77 -5.55
CA MET A 145 -7.46 6.97 -5.44
C MET A 145 -8.53 7.44 -6.44
N PHE A 146 -8.63 8.74 -6.72
CA PHE A 146 -9.65 9.26 -7.64
C PHE A 146 -9.46 8.81 -9.10
N VAL A 147 -8.27 8.32 -9.49
CA VAL A 147 -8.05 7.68 -10.80
C VAL A 147 -8.32 6.16 -10.78
N GLY A 148 -8.85 5.64 -9.68
CA GLY A 148 -9.33 4.27 -9.53
C GLY A 148 -8.29 3.27 -9.03
N TYR A 149 -7.27 3.75 -8.30
CA TYR A 149 -6.38 2.91 -7.52
C TYR A 149 -6.91 2.73 -6.09
N LEU A 150 -6.54 1.62 -5.45
CA LEU A 150 -6.86 1.34 -4.07
C LEU A 150 -5.73 0.52 -3.45
N HIS A 151 -5.36 0.84 -2.20
CA HIS A 151 -4.42 0.01 -1.45
C HIS A 151 -4.99 -1.36 -1.10
N VAL A 152 -4.08 -2.33 -1.03
CA VAL A 152 -4.29 -3.56 -0.27
C VAL A 152 -4.17 -3.22 1.23
N PRO A 153 -5.03 -3.77 2.10
CA PRO A 153 -4.96 -3.57 3.55
C PRO A 153 -4.01 -4.59 4.18
N HIS A 154 -3.33 -4.38 5.30
CA HIS A 154 -3.75 -3.57 6.45
C HIS A 154 -2.74 -2.47 6.74
N GLU A 155 -3.17 -1.21 6.75
CA GLU A 155 -2.29 -0.11 7.12
C GLU A 155 -1.94 -0.13 8.62
N VAL A 156 -0.64 -0.01 8.88
CA VAL A 156 -0.07 0.22 10.20
C VAL A 156 0.68 1.56 10.13
N TRP A 157 0.08 2.59 10.69
CA TRP A 157 0.57 3.96 10.54
C TRP A 157 1.34 4.43 11.77
N TYR A 158 2.55 4.93 11.53
CA TYR A 158 3.40 5.57 12.54
C TYR A 158 3.38 7.08 12.34
N ASP A 159 2.70 7.83 13.21
CA ASP A 159 2.58 9.29 13.11
C ASP A 159 3.77 10.05 13.73
N ASN A 160 4.80 9.33 14.17
CA ASN A 160 5.95 9.84 14.89
C ASN A 160 7.24 9.09 14.50
N ASP A 161 8.40 9.64 14.86
CA ASP A 161 9.73 9.02 14.66
C ASP A 161 10.03 7.86 15.62
N GLY A 162 9.15 7.62 16.60
CA GLY A 162 9.31 6.59 17.61
C GLY A 162 8.73 5.27 17.14
N ASP A 163 9.56 4.22 17.15
CA ASP A 163 9.21 2.90 16.61
C ASP A 163 8.24 2.09 17.50
N THR A 164 7.55 2.75 18.43
CA THR A 164 6.85 2.08 19.53
C THR A 164 5.36 2.35 19.60
N VAL A 165 4.86 3.43 18.99
CA VAL A 165 3.43 3.75 18.97
C VAL A 165 2.95 3.87 17.53
N HIS A 166 2.03 2.98 17.17
CA HIS A 166 1.40 2.92 15.86
C HIS A 166 -0.11 2.86 15.97
N LYS A 167 -0.79 3.26 14.89
CA LYS A 167 -2.22 3.10 14.71
C LYS A 167 -2.48 1.96 13.72
N ASN A 168 -3.26 0.98 14.15
CA ASN A 168 -3.81 -0.04 13.26
C ASN A 168 -5.08 0.51 12.59
N CYS A 169 -5.06 0.56 11.27
CA CYS A 169 -6.08 1.25 10.48
C CYS A 169 -7.26 0.35 10.15
N THR A 170 -8.45 0.95 10.03
CA THR A 170 -9.68 0.20 9.75
C THR A 170 -9.90 -0.01 8.26
N ASP A 171 -8.99 -0.77 7.63
CA ASP A 171 -8.99 -0.92 6.17
C ASP A 171 -9.77 -2.12 5.61
N ILE A 172 -10.29 -2.99 6.49
CA ILE A 172 -10.90 -4.28 6.14
C ILE A 172 -12.35 -4.32 6.61
N PHE A 173 -13.27 -4.65 5.71
CA PHE A 173 -14.71 -4.76 6.00
C PHE A 173 -15.30 -6.07 5.48
N GLY A 174 -16.28 -6.60 6.21
CA GLY A 174 -17.02 -7.81 5.83
C GLY A 174 -16.49 -9.09 6.47
N THR A 175 -17.27 -10.15 6.35
CA THR A 175 -16.95 -11.54 6.74
C THR A 175 -18.00 -12.46 6.10
N PRO A 176 -17.67 -13.69 5.64
CA PRO A 176 -16.36 -14.38 5.70
C PRO A 176 -15.36 -13.88 4.64
N CYS A 177 -14.20 -14.54 4.46
CA CYS A 177 -13.14 -14.13 3.52
C CYS A 177 -13.64 -13.81 2.10
N SER A 178 -14.70 -14.48 1.62
CA SER A 178 -15.29 -14.25 0.29
C SER A 178 -16.11 -12.95 0.18
N ALA A 179 -16.42 -12.30 1.29
CA ALA A 179 -17.17 -11.05 1.38
C ALA A 179 -16.29 -9.89 1.88
N LEU A 180 -14.97 -10.09 1.99
CA LEU A 180 -14.04 -9.05 2.40
C LEU A 180 -13.91 -7.98 1.32
N THR A 181 -13.88 -6.73 1.78
CA THR A 181 -13.58 -5.57 0.95
C THR A 181 -12.52 -4.71 1.61
N ALA A 182 -11.57 -4.26 0.80
CA ALA A 182 -10.55 -3.29 1.16
C ALA A 182 -11.12 -1.87 1.07
N ASN A 183 -10.77 -1.01 2.02
CA ASN A 183 -11.08 0.41 1.96
C ASN A 183 -10.14 1.20 2.85
N GLU A 184 -9.27 2.02 2.27
CA GLU A 184 -8.34 2.89 3.02
C GLU A 184 -9.05 3.74 4.09
N ASP A 185 -8.56 3.68 5.33
CA ASP A 185 -9.02 4.47 6.47
C ASP A 185 -8.52 5.93 6.35
N PRO A 186 -9.42 6.89 6.12
CA PRO A 186 -9.03 8.29 5.94
C PRO A 186 -8.61 8.97 7.25
N ASN A 187 -8.68 8.26 8.39
CA ASN A 187 -8.19 8.73 9.68
C ASN A 187 -6.76 8.26 9.97
N CYS A 188 -6.11 7.52 9.07
CA CYS A 188 -4.70 7.11 9.18
C CYS A 188 -3.78 8.05 8.37
N SER A 189 -2.80 7.57 7.61
CA SER A 189 -1.96 8.43 6.78
C SER A 189 -2.78 9.32 5.85
N GLY A 190 -3.94 8.84 5.37
CA GLY A 190 -4.90 9.62 4.58
C GLY A 190 -5.51 10.84 5.28
N SER A 191 -5.26 11.02 6.58
CA SER A 191 -5.72 12.17 7.37
C SER A 191 -4.77 13.36 7.35
N ILE A 192 -3.52 13.20 6.88
CA ILE A 192 -2.53 14.27 6.91
C ILE A 192 -2.28 14.85 5.53
N TYR A 193 -2.34 16.18 5.47
CA TYR A 193 -1.88 17.01 4.36
C TYR A 193 -1.31 18.32 4.95
N PRO A 194 -0.19 18.88 4.44
CA PRO A 194 0.59 18.42 3.28
C PRO A 194 1.45 17.18 3.57
N THR A 195 1.86 16.49 2.50
CA THR A 195 2.77 15.32 2.53
C THR A 195 4.23 15.73 2.36
N SER A 196 5.16 14.79 2.59
CA SER A 196 6.61 15.00 2.63
C SER A 196 7.34 13.86 1.91
N ILE A 197 8.37 14.21 1.13
CA ILE A 197 9.34 13.24 0.57
C ILE A 197 10.31 12.78 1.68
N GLU A 198 10.70 13.66 2.59
CA GLU A 198 11.62 13.34 3.69
C GLU A 198 11.08 12.21 4.57
N ASP A 199 9.77 12.24 4.87
CA ASP A 199 9.11 11.21 5.68
C ASP A 199 9.11 9.83 4.98
N HIS A 200 9.38 9.75 3.68
CA HIS A 200 9.53 8.49 2.93
C HIS A 200 10.88 7.78 3.17
N LEU A 201 11.90 8.52 3.62
CA LEU A 201 13.29 8.06 3.67
C LEU A 201 13.66 7.38 4.98
N LYS A 202 12.70 7.25 5.91
CA LYS A 202 12.90 6.66 7.22
C LYS A 202 11.68 5.83 7.62
N TYR A 203 11.91 4.61 8.06
CA TYR A 203 10.87 3.70 8.51
C TYR A 203 11.38 2.92 9.71
N LEU A 204 10.65 2.98 10.83
CA LEU A 204 11.01 2.31 12.08
C LEU A 204 12.44 2.64 12.53
N GLY A 205 12.81 3.92 12.53
CA GLY A 205 14.14 4.38 12.93
C GLY A 205 15.24 4.05 11.92
N VAL A 206 14.96 3.23 10.91
CA VAL A 206 15.91 2.79 9.88
C VAL A 206 15.81 3.72 8.68
N CYS A 207 16.96 4.23 8.25
CA CYS A 207 17.06 5.00 7.02
C CYS A 207 16.97 4.06 5.80
N THR A 208 16.13 4.42 4.84
CA THR A 208 15.87 3.60 3.63
C THR A 208 16.62 4.11 2.39
N ALA A 209 17.32 5.24 2.49
CA ALA A 209 18.21 5.75 1.46
C ALA A 209 19.51 4.90 1.36
N CYS A 210 20.17 4.95 0.20
CA CYS A 210 21.42 4.20 -0.04
C CYS A 210 22.63 4.74 0.77
N SER A 211 22.57 6.00 1.21
CA SER A 211 23.53 6.68 2.08
C SER A 211 22.76 7.60 3.00
N CYS A 212 23.11 7.61 4.29
CA CYS A 212 22.50 8.45 5.32
C CYS A 212 23.58 9.17 6.11
N ASP A 213 24.69 9.51 5.42
CA ASP A 213 25.77 10.26 6.01
C ASP A 213 25.29 11.68 6.32
N PRO A 214 25.52 12.22 7.54
CA PRO A 214 25.14 13.59 7.89
C PRO A 214 25.77 14.67 6.98
N GLY A 215 26.80 14.32 6.20
CA GLY A 215 27.47 15.19 5.24
C GLY A 215 26.92 15.16 3.82
N GLU A 216 25.99 14.25 3.51
CA GLU A 216 25.28 14.15 2.22
C GLU A 216 23.80 14.47 2.42
N ALA A 217 23.50 15.60 3.08
CA ALA A 217 22.13 16.06 3.23
C ALA A 217 21.51 16.28 1.83
N ILE A 218 20.42 15.55 1.54
CA ILE A 218 19.59 15.82 0.37
C ILE A 218 19.11 17.26 0.47
N SER A 219 19.24 18.02 -0.62
CA SER A 219 18.92 19.45 -0.57
C SER A 219 17.43 19.68 -0.30
N ASP A 220 17.09 20.77 0.38
CA ASP A 220 15.69 21.18 0.62
C ASP A 220 14.90 21.32 -0.70
N GLU A 221 15.59 21.61 -1.81
CA GLU A 221 15.01 21.70 -3.15
C GLU A 221 14.63 20.32 -3.71
N GLU A 222 15.46 19.29 -3.46
CA GLU A 222 15.18 17.90 -3.84
C GLU A 222 14.10 17.26 -2.96
N LEU A 223 13.89 17.73 -1.73
CA LEU A 223 12.82 17.22 -0.85
C LEU A 223 11.47 17.89 -1.09
N ARG A 224 11.40 18.88 -1.99
CA ARG A 224 10.18 19.61 -2.29
C ARG A 224 9.35 18.88 -3.35
N LEU A 225 8.06 18.72 -3.04
CA LEU A 225 7.09 18.21 -4.01
C LEU A 225 6.90 19.22 -5.16
N PRO A 226 6.90 18.77 -6.43
CA PRO A 226 6.55 19.65 -7.54
C PRO A 226 5.13 20.20 -7.40
N PRO A 227 4.85 21.45 -7.83
CA PRO A 227 3.53 22.07 -7.67
C PRO A 227 2.37 21.29 -8.31
N GLU A 228 2.62 20.58 -9.42
CA GLU A 228 1.61 19.73 -10.06
C GLU A 228 1.25 18.54 -9.18
N LEU A 229 2.25 17.89 -8.61
CA LEU A 229 2.07 16.76 -7.72
C LEU A 229 1.43 17.18 -6.39
N GLU A 230 1.82 18.33 -5.82
CA GLU A 230 1.17 18.91 -4.63
C GLU A 230 -0.34 19.05 -4.84
N ARG A 231 -0.77 19.48 -6.04
CA ARG A 231 -2.20 19.58 -6.40
C ARG A 231 -2.84 18.20 -6.53
N ILE A 232 -2.16 17.24 -7.15
CA ILE A 232 -2.68 15.88 -7.31
C ILE A 232 -2.91 15.23 -5.94
N VAL A 233 -1.94 15.32 -5.04
CA VAL A 233 -2.06 14.80 -3.67
C VAL A 233 -3.15 15.54 -2.88
N ALA A 234 -3.27 16.86 -3.04
CA ALA A 234 -4.35 17.64 -2.42
C ALA A 234 -5.73 17.19 -2.90
N MET A 235 -5.89 16.95 -4.20
CA MET A 235 -7.14 16.45 -4.78
C MET A 235 -7.47 15.04 -4.28
N ASP A 236 -6.47 14.18 -4.14
CA ASP A 236 -6.64 12.84 -3.58
C ASP A 236 -7.08 12.89 -2.11
N TYR A 237 -6.44 13.75 -1.30
CA TYR A 237 -6.84 14.00 0.07
C TYR A 237 -8.32 14.44 0.15
N ILE A 238 -8.73 15.45 -0.61
CA ILE A 238 -10.12 15.92 -0.65
C ILE A 238 -11.07 14.78 -1.07
N TYR A 239 -10.68 14.00 -2.08
CA TYR A 239 -11.47 12.87 -2.58
C TYR A 239 -11.70 11.83 -1.49
N GLN A 240 -10.64 11.40 -0.79
CA GLN A 240 -10.72 10.43 0.31
C GLN A 240 -11.63 10.92 1.44
N GLN A 241 -11.46 12.17 1.88
CA GLN A 241 -12.29 12.77 2.93
C GLN A 241 -13.77 12.87 2.51
N SER A 242 -14.03 13.21 1.23
CA SER A 242 -15.41 13.28 0.71
C SER A 242 -16.09 11.91 0.59
N ARG A 243 -15.35 10.87 0.19
CA ARG A 243 -15.84 9.49 0.08
C ARG A 243 -16.26 8.94 1.45
N HIS A 244 -15.52 9.29 2.51
CA HIS A 244 -15.86 8.94 3.88
C HIS A 244 -17.16 9.61 4.36
N MET A 245 -17.30 10.94 4.16
CA MET A 245 -18.51 11.68 4.55
C MET A 245 -19.78 11.16 3.86
N ARG A 246 -19.68 10.69 2.61
CA ARG A 246 -20.82 10.10 1.89
C ARG A 246 -21.23 8.73 2.43
N ARG A 247 -20.29 7.94 2.97
CA ARG A 247 -20.57 6.62 3.56
C ARG A 247 -21.15 6.73 4.97
N PHE A 248 -20.77 7.77 5.71
CA PHE A 248 -21.30 8.07 7.04
C PHE A 248 -21.89 9.49 7.07
N PRO A 249 -23.08 9.72 6.49
CA PRO A 249 -23.76 10.98 6.65
C PRO A 249 -24.01 11.20 8.15
N SER A 250 -23.51 12.31 8.69
CA SER A 250 -23.75 12.72 10.06
C SER A 250 -25.23 12.53 10.40
N SER A 251 -25.53 11.72 11.43
CA SER A 251 -26.87 11.53 11.96
C SER A 251 -27.57 12.89 12.13
N PRO A 252 -28.82 13.08 11.67
CA PRO A 252 -29.53 14.34 11.83
C PRO A 252 -29.96 14.52 13.29
N ARG A 253 -29.03 14.94 14.17
CA ARG A 253 -29.33 15.33 15.55
C ARG A 253 -29.20 16.82 15.84
N PHE A 254 -29.06 17.66 14.81
CA PHE A 254 -28.96 19.11 14.98
C PHE A 254 -29.83 19.91 14.01
N THR A 255 -31.11 19.55 13.85
CA THR A 255 -32.13 20.43 13.23
C THR A 255 -33.50 20.35 13.90
N LYS A 256 -33.54 20.14 15.23
CA LYS A 256 -34.78 20.28 16.03
C LYS A 256 -34.60 21.18 17.25
N SER A 257 -33.94 22.33 17.08
CA SER A 257 -33.82 23.33 18.16
C SER A 257 -34.19 24.77 17.74
N LEU A 258 -34.64 25.00 16.50
CA LEU A 258 -35.00 26.36 16.04
C LEU A 258 -36.49 26.59 15.74
N GLU A 259 -37.33 25.54 15.77
CA GLU A 259 -38.79 25.70 15.58
C GLU A 259 -39.59 25.72 16.90
N ALA A 260 -38.97 25.45 18.05
CA ALA A 260 -39.66 25.45 19.35
C ALA A 260 -39.64 26.80 20.08
N ARG A 261 -39.06 27.86 19.50
CA ARG A 261 -39.04 29.22 20.09
C ARG A 261 -39.87 30.26 19.32
N ARG A 262 -40.78 29.82 18.45
CA ARG A 262 -41.76 30.70 17.77
C ARG A 262 -43.23 30.48 18.19
N ARG A 263 -43.46 29.79 19.30
CA ARG A 263 -44.78 29.72 19.96
C ARG A 263 -44.61 29.94 21.46
N LYS A 264 -44.49 31.20 21.85
CA LYS A 264 -44.97 31.78 23.11
C LYS A 264 -45.02 33.29 22.94
#